data_AF-A0AAW2KLM6-F1
#
_entry.id   AF-A0AAW2KLM6-F1
#
_cell.length_a   1.000
_cell.length_b   1.000
_cell.length_c   1.000
_cell.angle_alpha   90.00
_cell.angle_beta   90.00
_cell.angle_gamma   90.00
#
_symmetry.space_group_name_H-M   'P 1'
#
loop_
_entity.id
_entity.type
_entity.pdbx_description
1 polymer ?
#
loop_
_entity_poly.entity_id
_entity_poly.type
_entity_poly.pdbx_seq_one_letter_code
_entity_poly.pdbx_strand_id
1 'polypeptide(L)'
;MVVACARSHVGFMQTFNHAMLAKQLWRITSNLNALLSRLLKQKYFPHSDVFQASAGTGCSFTWHSILTARDLFIPGLRWHIRTGQNVCIWKDGWIPRPWKFQVITAPNTLHPDATVDKLLDDSGGWNEALIQSVFRPEDTGLILGIGRSVGSLDHLYWHFEKHRHYSVRRAYRIIGEGVVPHLRIAPAGLKSYKSKG
;
A
#
# COMPACT_ATOMS: atom_id res chain seq x y z
N MET A 1 12.57 10.29 27.24
CA MET A 1 11.90 11.59 27.00
C MET A 1 11.05 11.45 25.74
N VAL A 2 9.77 11.10 25.90
CA VAL A 2 8.82 11.07 24.77
C VAL A 2 8.35 12.51 24.60
N VAL A 3 8.80 13.18 23.53
CA VAL A 3 8.26 14.49 23.17
C VAL A 3 6.80 14.28 22.76
N ALA A 4 5.90 14.47 23.72
CA ALA A 4 4.49 14.69 23.46
C ALA A 4 4.39 16.03 22.73
N CYS A 5 4.57 16.00 21.41
CA CYS A 5 4.23 17.14 20.57
C CYS A 5 2.74 17.37 20.73
N ALA A 6 2.36 18.47 21.40
CA ALA A 6 0.99 18.89 21.54
C ALA A 6 0.35 18.88 20.15
N ARG A 7 -0.59 17.95 19.91
CA ARG A 7 -1.32 17.85 18.65
C ARG A 7 -2.14 19.14 18.52
N SER A 8 -1.65 20.11 17.75
CA SER A 8 -2.45 21.27 17.38
C SER A 8 -3.77 20.78 16.77
N HIS A 9 -4.87 21.49 17.03
CA HIS A 9 -6.20 21.17 16.47
C HIS A 9 -6.15 20.95 14.94
N VAL A 10 -5.27 21.69 14.26
CA VAL A 10 -5.04 21.58 12.81
C VAL A 10 -4.36 20.26 12.42
N GLY A 11 -3.35 19.79 13.17
CA GLY A 11 -2.71 18.50 12.94
C GLY A 11 -3.65 17.31 13.17
N PHE A 12 -4.57 17.43 14.14
CA PHE A 12 -5.65 16.46 14.37
C PHE A 12 -6.58 16.33 13.16
N MET A 13 -7.11 17.46 12.67
CA MET A 13 -8.05 17.47 11.54
C MET A 13 -7.41 16.95 10.25
N GLN A 14 -6.16 17.32 9.98
CA GLN A 14 -5.43 16.83 8.82
C GLN A 14 -5.25 15.31 8.88
N THR A 15 -4.81 14.76 10.02
CA THR A 15 -4.65 13.31 10.20
C THR A 15 -5.97 12.56 10.00
N PHE A 16 -7.06 13.09 10.57
CA PHE A 16 -8.39 12.49 10.44
C PHE A 16 -8.90 12.53 8.98
N ASN A 17 -8.71 13.66 8.29
CA ASN A 17 -9.11 13.81 6.88
C ASN A 17 -8.35 12.85 5.97
N HIS A 18 -7.03 12.67 6.15
CA HIS A 18 -6.27 11.69 5.39
C HIS A 18 -6.75 10.26 5.66
N ALA A 19 -7.02 9.91 6.92
CA ALA A 19 -7.57 8.60 7.26
C ALA A 19 -8.96 8.36 6.63
N MET A 20 -9.80 9.40 6.52
CA MET A 20 -11.09 9.35 5.84
C MET A 20 -10.95 9.22 4.32
N LEU A 21 -10.04 9.97 3.70
CA LEU A 21 -9.77 9.89 2.26
C LEU A 21 -9.22 8.52 1.87
N ALA A 22 -8.35 7.93 2.68
CA ALA A 22 -7.89 6.56 2.50
C ALA A 22 -9.04 5.52 2.62
N LYS A 23 -10.10 5.79 3.42
CA LYS A 23 -11.32 4.96 3.40
C LYS A 23 -12.04 5.03 2.05
N GLN A 24 -12.10 6.21 1.45
CA GLN A 24 -12.72 6.38 0.14
C GLN A 24 -11.89 5.68 -0.94
N LEU A 25 -10.56 5.84 -0.91
CA LEU A 25 -9.66 5.12 -1.79
C LEU A 25 -9.83 3.61 -1.66
N TRP A 26 -9.88 3.07 -0.44
CA TRP A 26 -10.14 1.65 -0.19
C TRP A 26 -11.47 1.19 -0.80
N ARG A 27 -12.52 2.01 -0.75
CA ARG A 27 -13.82 1.69 -1.38
C ARG A 27 -13.72 1.66 -2.90
N ILE A 28 -12.99 2.61 -3.49
CA ILE A 28 -12.75 2.67 -4.93
C ILE A 28 -12.02 1.42 -5.41
N THR A 29 -10.95 1.01 -4.70
CA THR A 29 -10.14 -0.16 -5.06
C THR A 29 -10.87 -1.48 -4.82
N SER A 30 -11.67 -1.57 -3.75
CA SER A 30 -12.37 -2.81 -3.38
C SER A 30 -13.61 -3.07 -4.23
N ASN A 31 -14.20 -2.04 -4.83
CA ASN A 31 -15.38 -2.19 -5.68
C ASN A 31 -15.32 -1.20 -6.85
N LEU A 32 -14.68 -1.64 -7.95
CA LEU A 32 -14.60 -0.88 -9.19
C LEU A 32 -15.94 -0.77 -9.94
N ASN A 33 -16.94 -1.59 -9.60
CA ASN A 33 -18.26 -1.58 -10.24
C ASN A 33 -19.21 -0.52 -9.66
N ALA A 34 -18.91 0.01 -8.47
CA ALA A 34 -19.69 1.11 -7.91
C ALA A 34 -19.65 2.34 -8.85
N LEU A 35 -20.77 3.05 -8.96
CA LEU A 35 -20.93 4.19 -9.86
C LEU A 35 -19.81 5.23 -9.69
N LEU A 36 -19.50 5.61 -8.45
CA LEU A 36 -18.44 6.56 -8.15
C LEU A 36 -17.06 6.05 -8.62
N SER A 37 -16.74 4.77 -8.36
CA SER A 37 -15.49 4.17 -8.78
C SER A 37 -15.34 4.17 -10.31
N ARG A 38 -16.42 3.84 -11.03
CA ARG A 38 -16.45 3.87 -12.50
C ARG A 38 -16.26 5.28 -13.05
N LEU A 39 -16.95 6.27 -12.49
CA LEU A 39 -16.82 7.67 -12.91
C LEU A 39 -15.40 8.20 -12.66
N LEU A 40 -14.82 7.91 -11.48
CA LEU A 40 -13.45 8.30 -11.16
C LEU A 40 -12.44 7.60 -12.07
N LYS A 41 -12.64 6.31 -12.36
CA LYS A 41 -11.79 5.55 -13.29
C LYS A 41 -11.82 6.17 -14.68
N GLN A 42 -13.01 6.36 -15.26
CA GLN A 42 -13.14 6.98 -16.58
C GLN A 42 -12.50 8.37 -16.65
N LYS A 43 -12.63 9.17 -15.58
CA LYS A 43 -12.14 10.54 -15.57
C LYS A 43 -10.63 10.66 -15.33
N TYR A 44 -10.07 9.86 -14.42
CA TYR A 44 -8.72 10.11 -13.90
C TYR A 44 -7.72 8.97 -14.14
N PHE A 45 -8.17 7.74 -14.36
CA PHE A 45 -7.32 6.58 -14.59
C PHE A 45 -7.98 5.57 -15.55
N PRO A 46 -8.33 5.98 -16.78
CA PRO A 46 -9.14 5.14 -17.68
C PRO A 46 -8.42 3.87 -18.11
N HIS A 47 -7.09 3.94 -18.26
CA HIS A 47 -6.23 2.85 -18.77
C HIS A 47 -5.22 2.36 -17.73
N SER A 48 -5.38 2.74 -16.47
CA SER A 48 -4.46 2.39 -15.40
C SER A 48 -5.20 2.03 -14.12
N ASP A 49 -4.43 1.66 -13.10
CA ASP A 49 -4.94 1.49 -11.74
C ASP A 49 -4.84 2.81 -10.94
N VAL A 50 -5.71 2.97 -9.93
CA VAL A 50 -5.69 4.12 -9.02
C VAL A 50 -4.35 4.27 -8.29
N PHE A 51 -3.63 3.17 -8.03
CA PHE A 51 -2.29 3.18 -7.44
C PHE A 51 -1.24 3.78 -8.38
N GLN A 52 -1.47 3.76 -9.70
CA GLN A 52 -0.57 4.31 -10.72
C GLN A 52 -1.03 5.67 -11.27
N ALA A 53 -2.22 6.13 -10.87
CA ALA A 53 -2.78 7.38 -11.38
C ALA A 53 -1.91 8.60 -10.99
N SER A 54 -1.94 9.66 -11.79
CA SER A 54 -1.22 10.90 -11.48
C SER A 54 -2.15 12.11 -11.50
N ALA A 55 -1.70 13.22 -10.90
CA ALA A 55 -2.42 14.49 -11.00
C ALA A 55 -2.14 15.10 -12.38
N GLY A 56 -3.11 15.01 -13.29
CA GLY A 56 -3.07 15.72 -14.56
C GLY A 56 -3.37 17.22 -14.42
N THR A 57 -3.08 18.00 -15.46
CA THR A 57 -3.41 19.42 -15.55
C THR A 57 -4.93 19.63 -15.38
N GLY A 58 -5.34 20.50 -14.47
CA GLY A 58 -6.76 20.75 -14.18
C GLY A 58 -7.45 19.69 -13.32
N CYS A 59 -6.69 18.86 -12.58
CA CYS A 59 -7.28 17.91 -11.64
C CYS A 59 -8.12 18.63 -10.56
N SER A 60 -9.26 18.06 -10.18
CA SER A 60 -10.08 18.65 -9.12
C SER A 60 -9.35 18.59 -7.77
N PHE A 61 -9.65 19.54 -6.90
CA PHE A 61 -9.12 19.57 -5.53
C PHE A 61 -9.40 18.25 -4.78
N THR A 62 -10.59 17.67 -4.99
CA THR A 62 -10.97 16.37 -4.41
C THR A 62 -10.07 15.25 -4.92
N TRP A 63 -9.78 15.19 -6.21
CA TRP A 63 -8.90 14.16 -6.76
C TRP A 63 -7.47 14.30 -6.23
N HIS A 64 -6.96 15.52 -6.18
CA HIS A 64 -5.65 15.81 -5.60
C HIS A 64 -5.55 15.37 -4.14
N SER A 65 -6.61 15.60 -3.35
CA SER A 65 -6.70 15.15 -1.96
C SER A 65 -6.71 13.62 -1.85
N ILE A 66 -7.42 12.93 -2.75
CA ILE A 66 -7.43 11.46 -2.82
C ILE A 66 -6.03 10.94 -3.15
N LEU A 67 -5.31 11.53 -4.11
CA LEU A 67 -3.94 11.15 -4.44
C LEU A 67 -2.97 11.38 -3.27
N THR A 68 -3.11 12.51 -2.57
CA THR A 68 -2.31 12.79 -1.37
C THR A 68 -2.53 11.72 -0.29
N ALA A 69 -3.79 11.35 -0.05
CA ALA A 69 -4.12 10.28 0.89
C ALA A 69 -3.70 8.89 0.41
N ARG A 70 -3.65 8.66 -0.91
CA ARG A 70 -3.19 7.40 -1.51
C ARG A 70 -1.74 7.13 -1.19
N ASP A 71 -0.87 8.11 -1.33
CA ASP A 71 0.56 7.93 -1.10
C ASP A 71 0.85 7.65 0.39
N LEU A 72 -0.02 8.14 1.28
CA LEU A 72 -0.01 7.78 2.69
C LEU A 72 -0.62 6.40 3.00
N PHE A 73 -1.38 5.84 2.06
CA PHE A 73 -2.14 4.62 2.25
C PHE A 73 -1.43 3.39 1.67
N ILE A 74 -0.84 3.52 0.49
CA ILE A 74 -0.11 2.44 -0.19
C ILE A 74 0.83 1.65 0.74
N PRO A 75 1.61 2.29 1.63
CA PRO A 75 2.57 1.56 2.46
C PRO A 75 1.98 0.65 3.53
N GLY A 76 0.68 0.75 3.82
CA GLY A 76 0.00 -0.19 4.70
C GLY A 76 -0.80 -1.27 3.98
N LEU A 77 -0.80 -1.25 2.65
CA LEU A 77 -1.38 -2.30 1.82
C LEU A 77 -0.37 -3.44 1.64
N ARG A 78 -0.87 -4.67 1.80
CA ARG A 78 -0.11 -5.89 1.53
C ARG A 78 -0.90 -6.79 0.61
N TRP A 79 -0.23 -7.44 -0.33
CA TRP A 79 -0.83 -8.45 -1.19
C TRP A 79 -1.10 -9.74 -0.41
N HIS A 80 -2.27 -10.31 -0.63
CA HIS A 80 -2.60 -11.66 -0.21
C HIS A 80 -2.42 -12.62 -1.38
N ILE A 81 -1.37 -13.43 -1.31
CA ILE A 81 -1.03 -14.38 -2.37
C ILE A 81 -2.01 -15.55 -2.39
N ARG A 82 -2.66 -15.75 -3.52
CA ARG A 82 -3.51 -16.88 -3.87
C ARG A 82 -2.93 -17.60 -5.08
N THR A 83 -3.17 -17.11 -6.29
CA THR A 83 -2.56 -17.66 -7.50
C THR A 83 -1.12 -17.17 -7.66
N GLY A 84 -0.81 -15.96 -7.18
CA GLY A 84 0.49 -15.33 -7.32
C GLY A 84 0.79 -14.80 -8.72
N GLN A 85 -0.16 -14.90 -9.65
CA GLN A 85 0.02 -14.55 -11.06
C GLN A 85 0.04 -13.04 -11.30
N ASN A 86 -0.56 -12.25 -10.40
CA ASN A 86 -0.68 -10.80 -10.55
C ASN A 86 0.22 -10.02 -9.58
N VAL A 87 1.16 -10.70 -8.92
CA VAL A 87 2.01 -10.10 -7.89
C VAL A 87 3.46 -10.32 -8.27
N CYS A 88 4.20 -9.24 -8.51
CA CYS A 88 5.61 -9.25 -8.85
C CYS A 88 6.47 -9.50 -7.61
N ILE A 89 7.40 -10.44 -7.68
CA ILE A 89 8.20 -10.88 -6.52
C ILE A 89 8.94 -9.71 -5.85
N TRP A 90 9.62 -8.86 -6.64
CA TRP A 90 10.48 -7.79 -6.10
C TRP A 90 9.83 -6.41 -6.06
N LYS A 91 8.75 -6.18 -6.83
CA LYS A 91 8.12 -4.86 -6.94
C LYS A 91 6.94 -4.69 -5.99
N ASP A 92 6.23 -5.78 -5.68
CA ASP A 92 5.01 -5.72 -4.89
C ASP A 92 5.26 -6.06 -3.40
N GLY A 93 4.47 -5.45 -2.53
CA GLY A 93 4.53 -5.69 -1.10
C GLY A 93 3.68 -6.88 -0.65
N TRP A 94 4.23 -8.10 -0.62
CA TRP A 94 3.51 -9.33 -0.24
C TRP A 94 4.09 -10.09 0.98
N ILE A 95 5.32 -9.77 1.39
CA ILE A 95 6.03 -10.36 2.52
C ILE A 95 5.59 -9.73 3.85
N PRO A 96 5.45 -10.50 4.94
CA PRO A 96 5.16 -9.97 6.27
C PRO A 96 6.34 -9.24 6.94
N ARG A 97 6.96 -8.30 6.24
CA ARG A 97 8.06 -7.45 6.71
C ARG A 97 7.56 -6.01 6.99
N PRO A 98 8.02 -5.34 8.04
CA PRO A 98 7.66 -3.94 8.29
C PRO A 98 7.95 -3.01 7.10
N TRP A 99 7.15 -1.95 6.97
CA TRP A 99 7.34 -0.76 6.12
C TRP A 99 7.12 -0.90 4.62
N LYS A 100 7.64 -1.95 3.98
CA LYS A 100 7.53 -2.14 2.51
C LYS A 100 6.81 -3.41 2.11
N PHE A 101 6.73 -4.39 3.00
CA PHE A 101 6.25 -5.74 2.68
C PHE A 101 6.97 -6.39 1.48
N GLN A 102 8.14 -5.89 1.07
CA GLN A 102 8.89 -6.39 -0.07
C GLN A 102 10.01 -7.31 0.41
N VAL A 103 10.44 -8.20 -0.48
CA VAL A 103 11.68 -8.96 -0.32
C VAL A 103 12.87 -7.99 -0.28
N ILE A 104 13.90 -8.34 0.48
CA ILE A 104 15.18 -7.60 0.50
C ILE A 104 16.19 -8.20 -0.47
N THR A 105 15.97 -9.46 -0.87
CA THR A 105 16.77 -10.18 -1.85
C THR A 105 16.68 -9.47 -3.19
N ALA A 106 17.83 -9.17 -3.79
CA ALA A 106 17.90 -8.58 -5.12
C ALA A 106 17.55 -9.63 -6.21
N PRO A 107 16.94 -9.22 -7.33
CA PRO A 107 16.69 -10.12 -8.46
C PRO A 107 18.03 -10.53 -9.10
N ASN A 108 18.46 -11.76 -8.84
CA ASN A 108 19.71 -12.33 -9.38
C ASN A 108 19.48 -13.65 -10.13
N THR A 109 18.51 -14.45 -9.70
CA THR A 109 18.30 -15.83 -10.18
C THR A 109 17.09 -15.93 -11.11
N LEU A 110 16.02 -15.21 -10.79
CA LEU A 110 14.78 -15.16 -11.58
C LEU A 110 14.68 -13.80 -12.29
N HIS A 111 13.91 -13.76 -13.39
CA HIS A 111 13.68 -12.54 -14.16
C HIS A 111 13.11 -11.42 -13.27
N PRO A 112 13.54 -10.15 -13.35
CA PRO A 112 13.11 -9.07 -12.44
C PRO A 112 11.60 -8.78 -12.36
N ASP A 113 10.85 -9.23 -13.36
CA ASP A 113 9.39 -9.13 -13.45
C ASP A 113 8.67 -10.46 -13.16
N ALA A 114 9.39 -11.47 -12.69
CA ALA A 114 8.77 -12.74 -12.30
C ALA A 114 7.76 -12.53 -11.18
N THR A 115 6.66 -13.25 -11.31
CA THR A 115 5.50 -13.24 -10.44
C THR A 115 5.58 -14.35 -9.41
N VAL A 116 4.85 -14.20 -8.31
CA VAL A 116 4.92 -15.09 -7.14
C VAL A 116 4.48 -16.53 -7.47
N ASP A 117 3.68 -16.74 -8.52
CA ASP A 117 3.32 -18.08 -9.02
C ASP A 117 4.55 -18.93 -9.37
N LYS A 118 5.66 -18.31 -9.79
CA LYS A 118 6.92 -19.02 -10.09
C LYS A 118 7.60 -19.63 -8.87
N LEU A 119 7.18 -19.23 -7.67
CA LEU A 119 7.67 -19.78 -6.42
C LEU A 119 6.82 -20.95 -5.93
N LEU A 120 5.79 -21.33 -6.68
CA LEU A 120 4.87 -22.40 -6.33
C LEU A 120 5.25 -23.71 -7.03
N ASP A 121 4.93 -24.82 -6.38
CA ASP A 121 4.99 -26.14 -6.99
C ASP A 121 3.66 -26.51 -7.68
N ASP A 122 3.63 -27.66 -8.35
CA ASP A 122 2.42 -28.16 -9.05
C ASP A 122 1.25 -28.45 -8.11
N SER A 123 1.50 -28.58 -6.79
CA SER A 123 0.47 -28.76 -5.78
C SER A 123 -0.14 -27.43 -5.29
N GLY A 124 0.42 -26.30 -5.74
CA GLY A 124 0.06 -24.95 -5.29
C GLY A 124 0.70 -24.55 -3.96
N GLY A 125 1.56 -25.41 -3.41
CA GLY A 125 2.41 -25.17 -2.23
C GLY A 125 3.62 -24.30 -2.58
N TRP A 126 4.38 -23.92 -1.56
CA TRP A 126 5.64 -23.21 -1.76
C TRP A 126 6.72 -24.20 -2.22
N ASN A 127 7.42 -23.89 -3.32
CA ASN A 127 8.57 -24.67 -3.75
C ASN A 127 9.78 -24.31 -2.85
N GLU A 128 9.92 -25.05 -1.75
CA GLU A 128 10.93 -24.73 -0.72
C GLU A 128 12.36 -24.75 -1.26
N ALA A 129 12.70 -25.72 -2.11
CA ALA A 129 14.03 -25.84 -2.70
C ALA A 129 14.36 -24.62 -3.58
N LEU A 130 13.41 -24.19 -4.42
CA LEU A 130 13.56 -22.98 -5.22
C LEU A 130 13.68 -21.73 -4.32
N ILE A 131 12.82 -21.60 -3.31
CA ILE A 131 12.84 -20.43 -2.42
C ILE A 131 14.17 -20.34 -1.65
N GLN A 132 14.70 -21.46 -1.16
CA GLN A 132 15.99 -21.50 -0.46
C GLN A 132 17.17 -21.14 -1.36
N SER A 133 17.09 -21.45 -2.66
CA SER A 133 18.15 -21.11 -3.62
C SER A 133 18.07 -19.66 -4.14
N VAL A 134 16.87 -19.09 -4.25
CA VAL A 134 16.65 -17.75 -4.78
C VAL A 134 16.78 -16.67 -3.72
N PHE A 135 16.26 -16.91 -2.51
CA PHE A 135 16.12 -15.88 -1.48
C PHE A 135 17.16 -15.98 -0.37
N ARG A 136 17.45 -14.83 0.24
CA ARG A 136 18.23 -14.80 1.48
C ARG A 136 17.45 -15.45 2.62
N PRO A 137 18.12 -16.04 3.63
CA PRO A 137 17.46 -16.72 4.75
C PRO A 137 16.37 -15.88 5.44
N GLU A 138 16.56 -14.56 5.54
CA GLU A 138 15.61 -13.65 6.16
C GLU A 138 14.32 -13.44 5.35
N ASP A 139 14.37 -13.62 4.03
CA ASP A 139 13.18 -13.63 3.18
C ASP A 139 12.59 -15.03 3.13
N THR A 140 13.41 -16.08 2.99
CA THR A 140 12.98 -17.49 2.98
C THR A 140 12.11 -17.83 4.17
N GLY A 141 12.54 -17.52 5.40
CA GLY A 141 11.77 -17.81 6.60
C GLY A 141 10.41 -17.09 6.62
N LEU A 142 10.34 -15.87 6.08
CA LEU A 142 9.08 -15.13 6.00
C LEU A 142 8.17 -15.68 4.91
N ILE A 143 8.70 -16.04 3.74
CA ILE A 143 7.94 -16.60 2.61
C ILE A 143 7.30 -17.92 3.03
N LEU A 144 8.10 -18.85 3.58
CA LEU A 144 7.62 -20.16 4.03
C LEU A 144 6.62 -20.06 5.18
N GLY A 145 6.73 -19.02 6.02
CA GLY A 145 5.76 -18.71 7.06
C GLY A 145 4.42 -18.16 6.56
N ILE A 146 4.29 -17.78 5.28
CA ILE A 146 3.02 -17.35 4.70
C ILE A 146 2.16 -18.58 4.45
N GLY A 147 1.15 -18.77 5.30
CA GLY A 147 0.14 -19.81 5.12
C GLY A 147 -0.50 -19.71 3.73
N ARG A 148 -0.45 -20.82 2.98
CA ARG A 148 -1.12 -20.96 1.69
C ARG A 148 -2.59 -21.24 1.93
N SER A 149 -3.44 -20.62 1.13
CA SER A 149 -4.87 -20.88 1.17
C SER A 149 -5.39 -20.96 -0.26
N VAL A 150 -5.92 -22.13 -0.62
CA VAL A 150 -6.53 -22.37 -1.93
C VAL A 150 -7.81 -21.53 -2.02
N GLY A 151 -8.04 -20.82 -3.12
CA GLY A 151 -9.18 -19.92 -3.25
C GLY A 151 -9.09 -18.97 -4.45
N SER A 152 -9.91 -17.92 -4.41
CA SER A 152 -10.07 -16.87 -5.44
C SER A 152 -8.78 -16.09 -5.75
N LEU A 153 -8.87 -15.10 -6.65
CA LEU A 153 -7.76 -14.25 -7.10
C LEU A 153 -6.98 -13.54 -5.98
N ASP A 154 -5.72 -13.20 -6.30
CA ASP A 154 -4.88 -12.33 -5.48
C ASP A 154 -5.59 -11.00 -5.18
N HIS A 155 -5.45 -10.49 -3.96
CA HIS A 155 -6.05 -9.22 -3.58
C HIS A 155 -5.22 -8.47 -2.54
N LEU A 156 -5.31 -7.14 -2.57
CA LEU A 156 -4.72 -6.28 -1.55
C LEU A 156 -5.56 -6.26 -0.29
N TYR A 157 -4.90 -6.15 0.85
CA TYR A 157 -5.56 -5.90 2.12
C TYR A 157 -4.79 -4.93 3.00
N TRP A 158 -5.52 -4.36 3.97
CA TRP A 158 -4.94 -3.49 4.96
C TRP A 158 -4.24 -4.31 6.04
N HIS A 159 -2.91 -4.20 6.13
CA HIS A 159 -2.09 -5.04 7.00
C HIS A 159 -2.39 -4.82 8.49
N PHE A 160 -2.72 -3.60 8.89
CA PHE A 160 -2.79 -3.21 10.30
C PHE A 160 -4.13 -3.52 10.99
N GLU A 161 -5.03 -4.26 10.34
CA GLU A 161 -6.33 -4.64 10.88
C GLU A 161 -6.51 -6.16 10.85
N LYS A 162 -7.05 -6.73 11.94
CA LYS A 162 -7.21 -8.20 12.08
C LYS A 162 -8.12 -8.78 11.01
N HIS A 163 -9.18 -8.05 10.65
CA HIS A 163 -10.14 -8.45 9.63
C HIS A 163 -9.70 -8.08 8.21
N ARG A 164 -8.47 -7.57 8.01
CA ARG A 164 -7.90 -7.22 6.70
C ARG A 164 -8.64 -6.12 5.93
N HIS A 165 -9.66 -5.53 6.53
CA HIS A 165 -10.42 -4.40 6.00
C HIS A 165 -9.91 -3.09 6.57
N TYR A 166 -9.92 -2.04 5.76
CA TYR A 166 -9.47 -0.74 6.21
C TYR A 166 -10.40 -0.12 7.27
N SER A 167 -9.80 0.43 8.34
CA SER A 167 -10.48 1.14 9.42
C SER A 167 -9.89 2.54 9.62
N VAL A 168 -10.74 3.56 9.55
CA VAL A 168 -10.36 4.97 9.78
C VAL A 168 -9.75 5.13 11.17
N ARG A 169 -10.32 4.48 12.19
CA ARG A 169 -9.84 4.55 13.58
C ARG A 169 -8.42 4.02 13.71
N ARG A 170 -8.09 2.91 13.04
CA ARG A 170 -6.77 2.30 13.13
C ARG A 170 -5.74 3.12 12.34
N ALA A 171 -6.11 3.57 11.14
CA ALA A 171 -5.25 4.41 10.30
C ALA A 171 -4.94 5.77 10.95
N TYR A 172 -5.95 6.46 11.48
CA TYR A 172 -5.78 7.72 12.22
C TYR A 172 -4.77 7.56 13.36
N ARG A 173 -4.86 6.44 14.10
CA ARG A 173 -3.94 6.14 15.18
C ARG A 173 -2.50 5.92 14.69
N ILE A 174 -2.33 5.14 13.62
CA ILE A 174 -1.02 4.82 13.03
C ILE A 174 -0.32 6.08 12.49
N ILE A 175 -1.07 6.92 11.77
CA ILE A 175 -0.57 8.20 11.25
C ILE A 175 -0.19 9.12 12.43
N GLY A 176 -1.07 9.22 13.43
CA GLY A 176 -0.85 10.08 14.60
C GLY A 176 0.24 9.60 15.56
N GLU A 177 0.52 8.30 15.63
CA GLU A 177 1.61 7.70 16.42
C GLU A 177 2.96 7.78 15.67
N GLY A 178 2.95 8.13 14.38
CA GLY A 178 4.16 8.16 13.55
C GLY A 178 4.81 6.79 13.41
N VAL A 179 4.05 5.71 13.64
CA VAL A 179 4.51 4.32 13.57
C VAL A 179 5.11 4.03 12.21
N VAL A 180 4.59 4.68 11.16
CA VAL A 180 5.11 4.57 9.81
C VAL A 180 5.86 5.87 9.47
N PRO A 181 7.21 5.87 9.44
CA PRO A 181 8.02 7.10 9.42
C PRO A 181 7.76 8.02 8.21
N HIS A 182 7.35 7.44 7.08
CA HIS A 182 7.03 8.16 5.84
C HIS A 182 5.58 8.68 5.78
N LEU A 183 4.75 8.42 6.80
CA LEU A 183 3.38 8.94 6.91
C LEU A 183 3.28 10.24 7.73
N ARG A 184 4.42 10.88 8.03
CA ARG A 184 4.41 12.16 8.72
C ARG A 184 3.84 13.24 7.81
N ILE A 185 2.67 13.74 8.18
CA ILE A 185 2.11 14.96 7.61
C ILE A 185 3.03 16.10 8.05
N ALA A 186 3.73 16.73 7.11
CA ALA A 186 4.51 17.93 7.40
C ALA A 186 3.56 18.98 8.00
N PRO A 187 3.97 19.70 9.06
CA PRO A 187 3.11 20.73 9.65
C PRO A 187 2.75 21.76 8.58
N ALA A 188 1.46 22.04 8.45
CA ALA A 188 0.99 23.07 7.54
C ALA A 188 1.54 24.43 7.96
N GLY A 189 2.48 24.96 7.19
CA GLY A 189 3.00 26.32 7.36
C GLY A 189 4.50 26.41 7.18
N LEU A 190 4.94 26.57 5.92
CA LEU A 190 6.03 27.45 5.48
C LEU A 190 6.17 27.30 3.96
N LYS A 191 5.17 27.77 3.21
CA LYS A 191 5.45 28.24 1.86
C LYS A 191 6.17 29.59 2.04
N SER A 192 7.49 29.57 1.93
CA SER A 192 8.27 30.79 1.71
C SER A 192 7.72 31.46 0.45
N TYR A 193 6.95 32.53 0.66
CA TYR A 193 6.72 33.52 -0.39
C TYR A 193 8.07 34.18 -0.62
N LYS A 194 8.76 33.82 -1.70
CA LYS A 194 9.83 34.66 -2.24
C LYS A 194 9.14 35.93 -2.75
N SER A 195 9.21 37.03 -2.01
CA SER A 195 8.95 38.34 -2.59
C SER A 195 10.05 38.59 -3.62
N LYS A 196 9.65 38.76 -4.88
CA LYS A 196 10.51 39.41 -5.87
C LYS A 196 10.63 40.87 -5.46
N GLY A 197 11.80 41.23 -4.94
CA GLY A 197 12.35 42.59 -5.02
C GLY A 197 13.35 42.61 -6.16
#